data_AF-A0ABD7ZF08-F1
#
_entry.id   AF-A0ABD7ZF08-F1
#
_cell.length_a   1.000
_cell.length_b   1.000
_cell.length_c   1.000
_cell.angle_alpha   90.00
_cell.angle_beta   90.00
_cell.angle_gamma   90.00
#
_symmetry.space_group_name_H-M   'P 1'
#
loop_
_entity.id
_entity.type
_entity.pdbx_description
1 polymer ?
#
loop_
_entity_poly.entity_id
_entity_poly.type
_entity_poly.pdbx_seq_one_letter_code
_entity_poly.pdbx_strand_id
1 'polypeptide(L)'
;MTANEISIINELLKKSVEDIVTWKMTSPPTILYATTELTIVSCYIAYGINNSSGKLYLFKYRVPEYLGEYDKFFNLEKVGLALINNDQITWQSINDSIPAHNLYEYVSNKYSGIENIFNI
;
A
#
# COMPACT_ATOMS: atom_id res chain seq x y z
N MET A 1 -15.35 -1.00 -0.85
CA MET A 1 -14.80 0.29 -0.36
C MET A 1 -15.91 1.28 -0.18
N THR A 2 -15.81 2.12 0.84
CA THR A 2 -16.70 3.26 1.03
C THR A 2 -16.25 4.45 0.16
N ALA A 3 -17.17 5.36 -0.18
CA ALA A 3 -16.83 6.59 -0.91
C ALA A 3 -15.76 7.42 -0.17
N ASN A 4 -15.79 7.41 1.16
CA ASN A 4 -14.80 8.08 2.01
C ASN A 4 -13.41 7.47 1.86
N GLU A 5 -13.28 6.14 1.83
CA GLU A 5 -11.99 5.47 1.61
C GLU A 5 -11.38 5.83 0.26
N ILE A 6 -12.18 5.81 -0.80
CA ILE A 6 -11.73 6.21 -2.15
C ILE A 6 -11.21 7.65 -2.12
N SER A 7 -11.95 8.56 -1.49
CA SER A 7 -11.55 9.97 -1.38
C SER A 7 -10.24 10.13 -0.61
N ILE A 8 -10.03 9.36 0.47
CA ILE A 8 -8.79 9.42 1.26
C ILE A 8 -7.59 8.96 0.42
N ILE A 9 -7.73 7.86 -0.33
CA ILE A 9 -6.63 7.32 -1.15
C ILE A 9 -6.28 8.28 -2.30
N ASN A 10 -7.29 8.87 -2.94
CA ASN A 10 -7.05 9.88 -3.98
C ASN A 10 -6.36 11.13 -3.42
N GLU A 11 -6.74 11.58 -2.22
CA GLU A 11 -6.07 12.70 -1.56
C GLU A 11 -4.62 12.36 -1.19
N LEU A 12 -4.35 11.13 -0.75
CA LEU A 12 -2.98 10.65 -0.52
C LEU A 12 -2.16 10.66 -1.80
N LEU A 13 -2.73 10.19 -2.92
CA LEU A 13 -2.07 10.25 -4.23
C LEU A 13 -1.76 11.68 -4.62
N LYS A 14 -2.74 12.59 -4.55
CA LYS A 14 -2.55 14.01 -4.85
C LYS A 14 -1.40 14.60 -4.01
N LYS A 15 -1.43 14.40 -2.69
CA LYS A 15 -0.37 14.90 -1.80
C LYS A 15 0.99 14.25 -2.06
N SER A 16 1.03 13.04 -2.60
CA SER A 16 2.28 12.36 -2.99
C SER A 16 2.88 12.95 -4.25
N VAL A 17 2.03 13.34 -5.21
CA VAL A 17 2.42 14.07 -6.43
C VAL A 17 2.93 15.47 -6.08
N GLU A 18 2.31 16.14 -5.12
CA GLU A 18 2.70 17.47 -4.64
C GLU A 18 3.92 17.46 -3.68
N ASP A 19 4.57 16.31 -3.46
CA ASP A 19 5.68 16.13 -2.51
C ASP A 19 5.39 16.51 -1.04
N ILE A 20 4.11 16.73 -0.71
CA ILE A 20 3.64 16.96 0.67
C ILE A 20 3.76 15.66 1.48
N VAL A 21 3.39 14.54 0.86
CA VAL A 21 3.57 13.20 1.43
C VAL A 21 4.69 12.49 0.67
N THR A 22 5.72 12.06 1.39
CA THR A 22 6.83 11.31 0.80
C THR A 22 6.84 9.88 1.32
N TRP A 23 7.32 8.96 0.50
CA TRP A 23 7.30 7.53 0.81
C TRP A 23 8.72 6.99 0.81
N LYS A 24 9.06 6.17 1.80
CA LYS A 24 10.34 5.46 1.82
C LYS A 24 10.09 3.97 1.95
N MET A 25 10.86 3.18 1.21
CA MET A 25 10.83 1.74 1.34
C MET A 25 11.26 1.34 2.76
N THR A 26 10.58 0.34 3.31
CA THR A 26 10.85 -0.14 4.67
C THR A 26 10.54 -1.63 4.78
N SER A 27 11.05 -2.27 5.83
CA SER A 27 10.63 -3.61 6.18
C SER A 27 9.19 -3.58 6.68
N PRO A 28 8.32 -4.52 6.22
CA PRO A 28 6.94 -4.54 6.66
C PRO A 28 6.85 -4.77 8.18
N PRO A 29 6.02 -4.00 8.90
CA PRO A 29 5.70 -4.27 10.30
C PRO A 29 5.12 -5.67 10.47
N THR A 30 5.60 -6.40 11.48
CA THR A 30 5.20 -7.80 11.75
C THR A 30 3.69 -7.99 11.89
N ILE A 31 2.99 -7.00 12.47
CA ILE A 31 1.53 -7.05 12.64
C ILE A 31 0.76 -7.17 11.31
N LEU A 32 1.36 -6.79 10.17
CA LEU A 32 0.70 -6.90 8.87
C LEU A 32 0.65 -8.34 8.34
N TYR A 33 1.53 -9.23 8.78
CA TYR A 33 1.65 -10.59 8.24
C TYR A 33 1.70 -11.71 9.29
N ALA A 34 1.79 -11.37 10.59
CA ALA A 34 1.98 -12.38 11.64
C ALA A 34 0.82 -13.36 11.79
N THR A 35 -0.40 -12.95 11.41
CA THR A 35 -1.63 -13.73 11.62
C THR A 35 -2.31 -14.12 10.31
N THR A 36 -1.62 -14.00 9.18
CA THR A 36 -2.20 -14.14 7.84
C THR A 36 -1.27 -14.95 6.94
N GLU A 37 -1.84 -15.59 5.91
CA GLU A 37 -1.05 -16.32 4.90
C GLU A 37 -0.51 -15.39 3.80
N LEU A 38 -0.61 -14.07 4.00
CA LEU A 38 -0.17 -13.11 2.99
C LEU A 38 1.35 -12.97 3.00
N THR A 39 1.92 -12.86 1.81
CA THR A 39 3.33 -12.53 1.63
C THR A 39 3.46 -11.09 1.18
N ILE A 40 4.10 -10.23 1.99
CA ILE A 40 4.36 -8.84 1.60
C ILE A 40 5.58 -8.79 0.69
N VAL A 41 5.38 -8.28 -0.52
CA VAL A 41 6.41 -8.20 -1.58
C VAL A 41 7.21 -6.90 -1.46
N SER A 42 6.54 -5.81 -1.15
CA SER A 42 7.14 -4.48 -0.98
C SER A 42 6.33 -3.68 0.03
N CYS A 43 7.00 -2.80 0.77
CA CYS A 43 6.36 -1.97 1.77
C CYS A 43 7.02 -0.59 1.81
N TYR A 44 6.19 0.44 1.92
CA TYR A 44 6.57 1.83 2.01
C TYR A 44 5.90 2.46 3.23
N ILE A 45 6.63 3.32 3.92
CA ILE A 45 6.11 4.14 5.01
C ILE A 45 6.00 5.60 4.56
N ALA A 46 4.88 6.23 4.89
CA ALA A 46 4.61 7.63 4.59
C ALA A 46 5.28 8.58 5.60
N TYR A 47 5.73 9.74 5.11
CA TYR A 47 6.20 10.90 5.85
C TYR A 47 5.47 12.15 5.36
N GLY A 48 5.47 13.24 6.15
CA GLY A 48 4.74 14.46 5.82
C GLY A 48 3.23 14.38 6.17
N ILE A 49 2.81 13.31 6.83
CA ILE A 49 1.50 13.17 7.46
C ILE A 49 1.58 13.46 8.96
N ASN A 50 0.44 13.77 9.58
CA ASN A 50 0.39 13.93 11.04
C ASN A 50 0.65 12.59 11.74
N ASN A 51 1.85 12.45 12.32
CA ASN A 51 2.28 11.24 13.02
C ASN A 51 1.53 10.98 14.34
N SER A 52 0.75 11.93 14.86
CA SER A 52 -0.02 11.71 16.10
C SER A 52 -1.05 10.59 15.98
N SER A 53 -1.46 10.27 14.75
CA SER A 53 -2.46 9.23 14.46
C SER A 53 -1.85 7.85 14.18
N GLY A 54 -0.52 7.75 14.13
CA GLY A 54 0.21 6.53 13.75
C GLY A 54 1.01 6.68 12.46
N LYS A 55 1.58 5.57 12.01
CA LYS A 55 2.39 5.46 10.79
C LYS A 55 1.56 4.80 9.70
N LEU A 56 1.49 5.44 8.54
CA LEU A 56 0.79 4.90 7.37
C LEU A 56 1.76 4.09 6.52
N TYR A 57 1.32 2.88 6.16
CA TYR A 57 2.05 1.94 5.32
C TYR A 57 1.27 1.66 4.05
N LEU A 58 1.98 1.60 2.93
CA LEU A 58 1.50 1.17 1.64
C LEU A 58 2.30 -0.07 1.23
N PHE A 59 1.64 -1.16 0.90
CA PHE A 59 2.32 -2.43 0.66
C PHE A 59 1.68 -3.23 -0.46
N LYS A 60 2.50 -3.92 -1.23
CA LYS A 60 2.05 -4.94 -2.18
C LYS A 60 2.16 -6.29 -1.53
N TYR A 61 1.12 -7.12 -1.63
CA TYR A 61 1.11 -8.45 -1.04
C TYR A 61 0.55 -9.49 -2.01
N ARG A 62 0.88 -10.75 -1.76
CA ARG A 62 0.34 -11.92 -2.45
C ARG A 62 -0.52 -12.71 -1.50
N VAL A 63 -1.69 -13.13 -1.98
CA VAL A 63 -2.61 -13.99 -1.24
C VAL A 63 -3.15 -15.07 -2.18
N PRO A 64 -3.20 -16.34 -1.74
CA PRO A 64 -3.85 -17.38 -2.51
C PRO A 64 -5.38 -17.18 -2.48
N GLU A 65 -6.00 -17.11 -3.66
CA GLU A 65 -7.45 -17.06 -3.80
C GLU A 65 -7.97 -18.24 -4.59
N TYR A 66 -9.01 -18.87 -4.06
CA TYR A 66 -9.68 -19.98 -4.71
C TYR A 66 -10.65 -19.46 -5.76
N LEU A 67 -10.41 -19.81 -7.02
CA LEU A 67 -11.32 -19.51 -8.13
C LEU A 67 -12.12 -20.76 -8.46
N GLY A 68 -13.38 -20.79 -7.99
CA GLY A 68 -14.26 -21.95 -8.11
C GLY A 68 -14.55 -22.40 -9.55
N GLU A 69 -14.45 -21.49 -10.53
CA GLU A 69 -14.58 -21.82 -11.95
C GLU A 69 -13.48 -22.76 -12.45
N TYR A 70 -12.30 -22.74 -11.82
CA TYR A 70 -11.13 -23.51 -12.22
C TYR A 70 -10.76 -24.60 -11.21
N ASP A 71 -11.48 -24.69 -10.08
CA ASP A 71 -11.19 -25.58 -8.95
C ASP A 71 -9.72 -25.49 -8.49
N LYS A 72 -9.17 -24.26 -8.46
CA LYS A 72 -7.74 -24.01 -8.22
C LYS A 72 -7.50 -22.73 -7.42
N PHE A 73 -6.40 -22.74 -6.68
CA PHE A 73 -5.84 -21.55 -6.04
C PHE A 73 -4.91 -20.81 -6.99
N PHE A 74 -5.03 -19.49 -7.02
CA PHE A 74 -4.14 -18.59 -7.74
C PHE A 74 -3.54 -17.59 -6.75
N ASN A 75 -2.24 -17.36 -6.86
CA ASN A 75 -1.59 -16.29 -6.09
C ASN A 75 -1.86 -14.97 -6.77
N LEU A 76 -2.76 -14.19 -6.19
CA LEU A 76 -3.09 -12.85 -6.68
C LEU A 76 -2.24 -11.81 -5.97
N GLU A 77 -1.75 -10.86 -6.75
CA GLU A 77 -1.08 -9.67 -6.23
C GLU A 77 -2.11 -8.58 -5.95
N LYS A 78 -2.00 -7.96 -4.78
CA LYS A 78 -2.89 -6.90 -4.34
C LYS A 78 -2.11 -5.80 -3.66
N VAL A 79 -2.74 -4.64 -3.53
CA VAL A 79 -2.20 -3.48 -2.84
C VAL A 79 -3.02 -3.21 -1.58
N GLY A 80 -2.34 -2.96 -0.48
CA GLY A 80 -2.92 -2.63 0.81
C GLY A 80 -2.39 -1.33 1.36
N LEU A 81 -3.24 -0.64 2.13
CA LEU A 81 -2.87 0.46 2.99
C LEU A 81 -3.20 0.09 4.43
N ALA A 82 -2.33 0.42 5.37
CA ALA A 82 -2.57 0.22 6.79
C ALA A 82 -2.03 1.39 7.61
N LEU A 83 -2.85 1.93 8.50
CA LEU A 83 -2.42 2.83 9.54
C LEU A 83 -2.13 2.01 10.80
N ILE A 84 -0.91 2.12 11.31
CA ILE A 84 -0.45 1.40 12.48
C ILE A 84 -0.09 2.39 13.58
N ASN A 85 -0.69 2.21 14.75
CA ASN A 85 -0.38 2.99 15.94
C ASN A 85 -0.13 2.04 17.11
N ASN A 86 0.97 2.22 17.84
CA ASN A 86 1.37 1.36 18.96
C ASN A 86 1.26 -0.15 18.64
N ASP A 87 1.86 -0.56 17.50
CA ASP A 87 1.86 -1.94 17.00
C ASP A 87 0.48 -2.57 16.72
N GLN A 88 -0.56 -1.73 16.61
CA GLN A 88 -1.91 -2.14 16.25
C GLN A 88 -2.34 -1.49 14.95
N ILE A 89 -3.02 -2.27 14.11
CA ILE A 89 -3.66 -1.75 12.89
C ILE A 89 -4.92 -0.98 13.33
N THR A 90 -4.89 0.35 13.21
CA THR A 90 -6.02 1.22 13.58
C THR A 90 -6.94 1.52 12.41
N TRP A 91 -6.44 1.36 11.18
CA TRP A 91 -7.23 1.41 9.96
C TRP A 91 -6.52 0.61 8.86
N GLN A 92 -7.28 -0.04 7.99
CA GLN A 92 -6.72 -0.74 6.83
C GLN A 92 -7.66 -0.67 5.63
N SER A 93 -7.08 -0.58 4.44
CA SER A 93 -7.76 -0.77 3.16
C SER A 93 -7.01 -1.86 2.39
N ILE A 94 -7.54 -3.08 2.44
CA ILE A 94 -6.98 -4.28 1.79
C ILE A 94 -7.78 -4.62 0.51
N ASN A 95 -8.71 -3.76 0.12
CA ASN A 95 -9.53 -3.96 -1.06
C ASN A 95 -8.72 -3.70 -2.33
N ASP A 96 -8.74 -4.69 -3.23
CA ASP A 96 -8.21 -4.56 -4.59
C ASP A 96 -9.00 -3.47 -5.32
N SER A 97 -8.38 -2.29 -5.43
CA SER A 97 -9.04 -1.11 -5.97
C SER A 97 -8.08 -0.31 -6.84
N ILE A 98 -8.64 0.31 -7.88
CA ILE A 98 -7.89 1.15 -8.82
C ILE A 98 -7.17 2.31 -8.09
N PRO A 99 -7.79 3.05 -7.14
CA PRO A 99 -7.10 4.12 -6.43
C PRO A 99 -5.86 3.65 -5.65
N ALA A 100 -5.95 2.50 -4.97
CA ALA A 100 -4.82 1.96 -4.23
C ALA A 100 -3.69 1.54 -5.18
N HIS A 101 -4.03 0.90 -6.30
CA HIS A 101 -3.06 0.52 -7.34
C HIS A 101 -2.35 1.75 -7.93
N ASN A 102 -3.10 2.80 -8.30
CA ASN A 102 -2.51 4.02 -8.85
C ASN A 102 -1.53 4.68 -7.87
N LEU A 103 -1.89 4.73 -6.58
CA LEU A 103 -0.99 5.22 -5.54
C LEU A 103 0.28 4.38 -5.44
N TYR A 104 0.14 3.06 -5.42
CA TYR A 104 1.28 2.15 -5.36
C TYR A 104 2.19 2.28 -6.57
N GLU A 105 1.66 2.32 -7.78
CA GLU A 105 2.46 2.48 -9.00
C GLU A 105 3.22 3.80 -8.99
N TYR A 106 2.58 4.91 -8.63
CA TYR A 106 3.25 6.19 -8.49
C TYR A 106 4.42 6.12 -7.49
N VAL A 107 4.17 5.61 -6.29
CA VAL A 107 5.20 5.49 -5.24
C VAL A 107 6.34 4.56 -5.65
N SER A 108 6.01 3.41 -6.23
CA SER A 108 6.97 2.41 -6.68
C SER A 108 7.85 2.95 -7.82
N ASN A 109 7.27 3.66 -8.78
CA ASN A 109 8.00 4.27 -9.90
C ASN A 109 8.92 5.39 -9.45
N LYS A 110 8.44 6.25 -8.54
CA LYS A 110 9.25 7.32 -7.95
C LYS A 110 10.43 6.76 -7.14
N TYR A 111 10.21 5.68 -6.40
CA TYR A 111 11.28 5.03 -5.62
C TYR A 111 12.27 4.26 -6.51
N SER A 112 11.79 3.60 -7.58
CA SER A 112 12.66 2.83 -8.47
C SER A 112 13.67 3.71 -9.20
N GLY A 113 13.38 5.01 -9.32
CA GLY A 113 14.23 5.96 -10.04
C GLY A 113 14.37 5.59 -11.52
N ILE A 114 13.41 4.85 -12.07
CA ILE A 114 13.45 4.43 -13.48
C ILE A 114 13.52 5.64 -14.43
N GLU A 115 12.95 6.77 -14.01
CA GLU A 115 13.04 8.05 -14.71
C GLU A 115 14.50 8.56 -14.78
N ASN A 116 15.31 8.30 -13.74
CA ASN A 116 16.73 8.67 -13.71
C ASN A 116 17.59 7.80 -14.65
N ILE A 117 17.09 6.66 -15.14
CA ILE A 117 17.82 5.83 -16.11
C ILE A 117 18.02 6.60 -17.42
N PHE A 118 17.05 7.44 -17.79
CA PHE A 118 17.07 8.17 -19.04
C PHE A 118 17.45 9.66 -18.90
N ASN A 119 17.74 10.16 -17.69
CA ASN A 119 18.04 11.57 -17.40
C ASN A 119 17.03 12.52 -18.09
N ILE A 120 15.73 12.25 -17.97
CA ILE A 120 14.65 13.13 -18.44
C ILE A 120 14.20 14.02 -17.28
#